data_AF-A0A3D2W809-F1
#
_entry.id   AF-A0A3D2W809-F1
#
_cell.length_a   1.000
_cell.length_b   1.000
_cell.length_c   1.000
_cell.angle_alpha   90.00
_cell.angle_beta   90.00
_cell.angle_gamma   90.00
#
_symmetry.space_group_name_H-M   'P 1'
#
loop_
_entity.id
_entity.type
_entity.pdbx_description
1 polymer ?
#
loop_
_entity_poly.entity_id
_entity_poly.type
_entity_poly.pdbx_seq_one_letter_code
_entity_poly.pdbx_strand_id
1 'polypeptide(L)'
;MAKKYVYKFTEGNGSMRELLGGKGANLAEMASLDLPVPMGFTITTEACNQYYADGEKINDEIMSQVRKNLTWLEKFMGKKLGDPKNPLLVSVRSGARASMPGMMDTILNLGINDEVAEAMAEASNNPRFVYDSYRRFVQMFSDVV
;
A
#
# COMPACT_ATOMS: atom_id res chain seq x y z
N MET A 1 4.67 -10.26 24.41
CA MET A 1 4.90 -10.48 22.97
C MET A 1 4.82 -9.12 22.29
N ALA A 2 5.67 -8.83 21.30
CA ALA A 2 5.59 -7.59 20.52
C ALA A 2 4.25 -7.50 19.77
N LYS A 3 3.67 -6.30 19.66
CA LYS A 3 2.33 -6.11 19.08
C LYS A 3 2.44 -6.14 17.55
N LYS A 4 1.53 -6.85 16.87
CA LYS A 4 1.54 -6.94 15.41
C LYS A 4 0.67 -5.82 14.81
N TYR A 5 1.30 -4.91 14.07
CA TYR A 5 0.66 -3.73 13.49
C TYR A 5 0.41 -3.86 11.97
N VAL A 6 1.07 -4.80 11.30
CA VAL A 6 0.98 -4.98 9.85
C VAL A 6 0.65 -6.43 9.51
N TYR A 7 -0.39 -6.63 8.69
CA TYR A 7 -0.88 -7.94 8.27
C TYR A 7 -0.88 -8.05 6.76
N LYS A 8 -0.29 -9.11 6.22
CA LYS A 8 -0.46 -9.46 4.80
C LYS A 8 -1.90 -9.86 4.55
N PHE A 9 -2.37 -9.78 3.30
CA PHE A 9 -3.72 -10.24 2.98
C PHE A 9 -3.93 -11.73 3.32
N THR A 10 -2.90 -12.57 3.23
CA THR A 10 -2.93 -13.99 3.62
C THR A 10 -2.92 -14.24 5.13
N GLU A 11 -2.71 -13.21 5.96
CA GLU A 11 -2.67 -13.32 7.42
C GLU A 11 -3.95 -12.77 8.07
N GLY A 12 -4.89 -12.25 7.28
CA GLY A 12 -6.17 -11.73 7.73
C GLY A 12 -7.35 -12.58 7.26
N ASN A 13 -8.56 -12.16 7.61
CA ASN A 13 -9.80 -12.70 7.06
C ASN A 13 -10.96 -11.69 7.26
N GLY A 14 -12.13 -12.00 6.69
CA GLY A 14 -13.33 -11.14 6.73
C GLY A 14 -13.86 -10.83 8.13
N SER A 15 -13.50 -11.61 9.16
CA SER A 15 -13.92 -11.35 10.55
C SER A 15 -13.09 -10.26 11.24
N MET A 16 -11.90 -9.94 10.71
CA MET A 16 -10.96 -8.99 11.34
C MET A 16 -11.25 -7.52 10.99
N ARG A 17 -12.52 -7.15 10.78
CA ARG A 17 -12.94 -5.81 10.35
C ARG A 17 -12.55 -4.70 11.33
N GLU A 18 -12.56 -5.01 12.62
CA GLU A 18 -12.15 -4.07 13.67
C GLU A 18 -10.68 -3.69 13.55
N LEU A 19 -9.84 -4.67 13.22
CA LEU A 19 -8.38 -4.53 13.19
C LEU A 19 -7.87 -4.05 11.83
N LEU A 20 -8.44 -4.56 10.73
CA LEU A 20 -7.98 -4.32 9.36
C LEU A 20 -8.82 -3.28 8.61
N GLY A 21 -9.92 -2.82 9.20
CA GLY A 21 -10.94 -2.04 8.51
C GLY A 21 -11.72 -2.88 7.49
N GLY A 22 -12.77 -2.29 6.92
CA GLY A 22 -13.65 -2.98 5.97
C GLY A 22 -12.94 -3.38 4.67
N LYS A 23 -12.09 -2.51 4.12
CA LYS A 23 -11.33 -2.82 2.88
C LYS A 23 -10.25 -3.87 3.11
N GLY A 24 -9.48 -3.74 4.20
CA GLY A 24 -8.41 -4.68 4.52
C GLY A 24 -8.93 -6.08 4.83
N ALA A 25 -10.03 -6.18 5.60
CA ALA A 25 -10.68 -7.46 5.88
C ALA A 25 -11.24 -8.12 4.61
N ASN A 26 -11.88 -7.35 3.72
CA ASN A 26 -12.39 -7.88 2.45
C ASN A 26 -11.25 -8.34 1.52
N LEU A 27 -10.15 -7.58 1.42
CA LEU A 27 -8.98 -7.99 0.63
C LEU A 27 -8.36 -9.29 1.16
N ALA A 28 -8.29 -9.44 2.48
CA ALA A 28 -7.82 -10.66 3.11
C ALA A 28 -8.76 -11.85 2.86
N GLU A 29 -10.07 -11.63 2.93
CA GLU A 29 -11.07 -12.64 2.57
C GLU A 29 -10.95 -13.07 1.10
N MET A 30 -10.88 -12.12 0.17
CA MET A 30 -10.71 -12.44 -1.25
C MET A 30 -9.40 -13.19 -1.53
N ALA A 31 -8.30 -12.82 -0.86
CA ALA A 31 -7.04 -13.53 -0.96
C ALA A 31 -7.11 -14.94 -0.38
N SER A 32 -7.87 -15.16 0.70
CA SER A 32 -8.09 -16.49 1.29
C SER A 32 -8.98 -17.41 0.44
N LEU A 33 -9.76 -16.82 -0.47
CA LEU A 33 -10.62 -17.53 -1.43
C LEU A 33 -9.92 -17.75 -2.78
N ASP A 34 -8.60 -17.54 -2.86
CA ASP A 34 -7.79 -17.65 -4.09
C ASP A 34 -8.32 -16.82 -5.27
N LEU A 35 -9.01 -15.70 -4.99
CA LEU A 35 -9.41 -14.76 -6.04
C LEU A 35 -8.20 -13.98 -6.56
N PRO A 36 -8.19 -13.54 -7.83
CA PRO A 36 -7.07 -12.83 -8.44
C PRO A 36 -6.96 -11.38 -7.90
N VAL A 37 -6.43 -11.25 -6.68
CA VAL A 37 -6.21 -9.98 -5.99
C VAL A 37 -4.72 -9.64 -6.04
N PRO A 38 -4.32 -8.44 -6.49
CA PRO A 38 -2.95 -7.97 -6.34
C PRO A 38 -2.53 -8.01 -4.87
N MET A 39 -1.43 -8.69 -4.58
CA MET A 39 -1.00 -8.91 -3.20
C MET A 39 -0.51 -7.63 -2.52
N GLY A 40 -0.64 -7.60 -1.20
CA GLY A 40 -0.31 -6.45 -0.38
C GLY A 40 -0.45 -6.73 1.12
N PHE A 41 -0.46 -5.66 1.90
CA PHE A 41 -0.61 -5.71 3.35
C PHE A 41 -1.43 -4.52 3.85
N THR A 42 -2.01 -4.70 5.04
CA THR A 42 -2.82 -3.73 5.75
C THR A 42 -2.09 -3.29 7.02
N ILE A 43 -2.02 -1.97 7.23
CA ILE A 43 -1.60 -1.37 8.51
C ILE A 43 -2.87 -1.25 9.36
N THR A 44 -2.83 -1.82 10.57
CA THR A 44 -4.01 -1.99 11.42
C THR A 44 -4.57 -0.67 11.94
N THR A 45 -5.84 -0.67 12.33
CA THR A 45 -6.50 0.43 13.06
C THR A 45 -5.81 0.70 14.41
N GLU A 46 -5.25 -0.33 15.05
CA GLU A 46 -4.46 -0.16 16.27
C GLU A 46 -3.15 0.60 16.05
N ALA A 47 -2.52 0.46 14.88
CA ALA A 47 -1.36 1.28 14.52
C ALA A 47 -1.74 2.76 14.38
N CYS A 48 -2.94 3.05 13.88
CA CYS A 48 -3.48 4.41 13.83
C CYS A 48 -3.71 4.97 15.26
N ASN A 49 -4.28 4.18 16.16
CA ASN A 49 -4.42 4.59 17.57
C ASN A 49 -3.06 4.86 18.22
N GLN A 50 -2.07 4.01 17.94
CA GLN A 50 -0.71 4.19 18.46
C GLN A 50 -0.05 5.46 17.92
N TYR A 51 -0.22 5.76 16.62
CA TYR A 51 0.26 7.02 16.03
C TYR A 51 -0.27 8.25 16.78
N TYR A 52 -1.56 8.27 17.12
CA TYR A 52 -2.13 9.37 17.92
C TYR A 52 -1.63 9.38 19.37
N ALA A 53 -1.49 8.21 20.00
CA ALA A 53 -0.94 8.09 21.35
C ALA A 53 0.53 8.56 21.44
N ASP A 54 1.30 8.38 20.36
CA ASP A 54 2.71 8.79 20.24
C ASP A 54 2.86 10.27 19.84
N GLY A 55 1.77 11.04 19.84
CA GLY A 55 1.77 12.46 19.47
C GLY A 55 1.97 12.68 17.98
N GLU A 56 1.22 11.92 17.16
CA GLU A 56 1.23 11.98 15.71
C GLU A 56 2.60 11.62 15.10
N LYS A 57 3.24 10.60 15.70
CA LYS A 57 4.53 10.08 15.24
C LYS A 57 4.44 8.59 14.99
N ILE A 58 5.03 8.14 13.88
CA ILE A 58 5.15 6.72 13.59
C ILE A 58 6.40 6.20 14.32
N ASN A 59 6.21 5.32 15.29
CA ASN A 59 7.32 4.74 16.03
C ASN A 59 8.11 3.69 15.22
N ASP A 60 9.29 3.33 15.73
CA ASP A 60 10.21 2.41 15.06
C ASP A 60 9.65 0.98 14.92
N GLU A 61 8.79 0.54 15.84
CA GLU A 61 8.17 -0.78 15.78
C GLU A 61 7.22 -0.89 14.58
N ILE A 62 6.34 0.11 14.39
CA ILE A 62 5.42 0.18 13.24
C ILE A 62 6.23 0.28 11.94
N MET A 63 7.20 1.18 11.88
CA MET A 63 8.02 1.36 10.67
C MET A 63 8.83 0.12 10.30
N SER A 64 9.38 -0.59 11.29
CA SER A 64 10.08 -1.86 11.08
C SER A 64 9.17 -2.91 10.46
N GLN A 65 7.93 -3.04 10.95
CA GLN A 65 6.95 -3.97 10.40
C GLN A 65 6.50 -3.59 8.98
N VAL A 66 6.33 -2.30 8.69
CA VAL A 66 6.03 -1.82 7.33
C VAL A 66 7.18 -2.18 6.37
N ARG A 67 8.43 -1.86 6.72
CA ARG A 67 9.60 -2.20 5.90
C ARG A 67 9.73 -3.70 5.66
N LYS A 68 9.55 -4.51 6.70
CA LYS A 68 9.58 -5.98 6.60
C LYS A 68 8.54 -6.51 5.62
N ASN A 69 7.32 -5.99 5.66
CA ASN A 69 6.25 -6.42 4.76
C ASN A 69 6.42 -5.87 3.33
N LEU A 70 6.98 -4.67 3.17
CA LEU A 70 7.38 -4.17 1.85
C LEU A 70 8.44 -5.09 1.21
N THR A 71 9.48 -5.46 1.94
CA THR A 71 10.50 -6.40 1.43
C THR A 71 9.92 -7.77 1.09
N TRP A 72 8.94 -8.24 1.87
CA TRP A 72 8.22 -9.46 1.50
C TRP A 72 7.43 -9.28 0.20
N LEU A 73 6.74 -8.15 0.02
CA LEU A 73 5.96 -7.86 -1.19
C LEU A 73 6.87 -7.76 -2.42
N GLU A 74 8.01 -7.11 -2.29
CA GLU A 74 9.02 -7.02 -3.36
C GLU A 74 9.48 -8.41 -3.80
N LYS A 75 9.80 -9.29 -2.85
CA LYS A 75 10.17 -10.69 -3.13
C LYS A 75 9.02 -11.47 -3.77
N PHE A 76 7.80 -11.28 -3.29
CA PHE A 76 6.62 -11.98 -3.82
C PHE A 76 6.33 -11.58 -5.26
N MET A 77 6.44 -10.29 -5.58
CA MET A 77 6.19 -9.75 -6.92
C MET A 77 7.39 -9.86 -7.87
N GLY A 78 8.57 -10.22 -7.35
CA GLY A 78 9.82 -10.20 -8.11
C GLY A 78 10.23 -8.81 -8.59
N LYS A 79 9.74 -7.75 -7.94
CA LYS A 79 9.86 -6.32 -8.30
C LYS A 79 10.36 -5.53 -7.10
N LYS A 80 10.97 -4.36 -7.31
CA LYS A 80 11.51 -3.55 -6.21
C LYS A 80 11.01 -2.11 -6.27
N LEU A 81 10.66 -1.53 -5.12
CA LEU A 81 10.15 -0.16 -5.05
C LEU A 81 11.29 0.81 -5.42
N GLY A 82 11.03 1.68 -6.39
CA GLY A 82 12.02 2.64 -6.90
C GLY A 82 13.14 2.03 -7.76
N ASP A 83 13.03 0.77 -8.19
CA ASP A 83 14.00 0.16 -9.10
C ASP A 83 13.72 0.55 -10.56
N PRO A 84 14.65 1.23 -11.26
CA PRO A 84 14.47 1.64 -12.65
C PRO A 84 14.61 0.49 -13.65
N LYS A 85 14.81 -0.77 -13.25
CA LYS A 85 14.80 -1.91 -14.19
C LYS A 85 13.54 -2.74 -14.07
N ASN A 86 13.09 -2.99 -12.85
CA ASN A 86 11.87 -3.75 -12.60
C ASN A 86 11.07 -3.16 -11.44
N PRO A 87 10.41 -2.01 -11.68
CA PRO A 87 9.77 -1.24 -10.63
C PRO A 87 8.56 -1.98 -10.06
N LEU A 88 8.44 -1.89 -8.73
CA LEU A 88 7.22 -2.10 -7.99
C LEU A 88 6.53 -0.75 -7.80
N LEU A 89 5.26 -0.65 -8.19
CA LEU A 89 4.39 0.47 -7.83
C LEU A 89 3.31 -0.03 -6.88
N VAL A 90 2.96 0.78 -5.89
CA VAL A 90 1.92 0.44 -4.91
C VAL A 90 0.79 1.46 -4.94
N SER A 91 -0.38 1.03 -4.48
CA SER A 91 -1.48 1.95 -4.15
C SER A 91 -1.62 2.02 -2.64
N VAL A 92 -1.85 3.22 -2.12
CA VAL A 92 -2.13 3.46 -0.70
C VAL A 92 -3.58 3.88 -0.58
N ARG A 93 -4.35 3.09 0.18
CA ARG A 93 -5.81 3.24 0.29
C ARG A 93 -6.20 3.21 1.75
N SER A 94 -6.88 4.25 2.20
CA SER A 94 -7.48 4.31 3.52
C SER A 94 -8.58 3.26 3.68
N GLY A 95 -8.71 2.71 4.89
CA GLY A 95 -9.75 1.75 5.23
C GLY A 95 -10.08 1.80 6.72
N ALA A 96 -11.24 2.34 7.06
CA ALA A 96 -11.75 2.31 8.43
C ALA A 96 -12.69 1.13 8.67
N ARG A 97 -13.05 0.90 9.94
CA ARG A 97 -14.05 -0.10 10.36
C ARG A 97 -15.38 0.10 9.64
N ALA A 98 -15.88 1.33 9.66
CA ALA A 98 -17.09 1.74 8.96
C ALA A 98 -16.73 2.36 7.60
N SER A 99 -17.63 2.22 6.63
CA SER A 99 -17.48 2.92 5.35
C SER A 99 -17.64 4.42 5.57
N MET A 100 -16.65 5.18 5.11
CA MET A 100 -16.62 6.63 5.26
C MET A 100 -16.36 7.24 3.87
N PRO A 101 -17.42 7.41 3.04
CA PRO A 101 -17.28 8.02 1.72
C PRO A 101 -16.70 9.43 1.82
N GLY A 102 -15.68 9.73 1.02
CA GLY A 102 -15.04 11.05 0.96
C GLY A 102 -14.02 11.35 2.07
N MET A 103 -13.68 10.37 2.93
CA MET A 103 -12.91 10.66 4.16
C MET A 103 -11.40 10.44 4.05
N MET A 104 -10.87 9.92 2.93
CA MET A 104 -9.44 9.87 2.65
C MET A 104 -9.19 9.43 1.19
N ASP A 105 -8.25 10.10 0.54
CA ASP A 105 -7.91 9.87 -0.87
C ASP A 105 -7.10 8.59 -1.10
N THR A 106 -7.22 8.08 -2.32
CA THR A 106 -6.43 6.93 -2.79
C THR A 106 -5.26 7.47 -3.59
N ILE A 107 -4.04 7.09 -3.21
CA ILE A 107 -2.84 7.38 -3.99
C ILE A 107 -2.54 6.13 -4.83
N LEU A 108 -2.53 6.29 -6.16
CA LEU A 108 -2.08 5.26 -7.09
C LEU A 108 -0.66 5.58 -7.56
N ASN A 109 0.04 4.56 -8.08
CA ASN A 109 1.35 4.68 -8.71
C ASN A 109 2.48 5.16 -7.78
N LEU A 110 2.34 4.99 -6.46
CA LEU A 110 3.41 5.35 -5.53
C LEU A 110 4.65 4.48 -5.80
N GLY A 111 5.80 5.15 -5.96
CA GLY A 111 7.06 4.54 -6.35
C GLY A 111 7.56 4.99 -7.74
N ILE A 112 6.74 5.72 -8.51
CA ILE A 112 7.18 6.33 -9.75
C ILE A 112 8.02 7.59 -9.47
N ASN A 113 9.12 7.73 -10.19
CA ASN A 113 10.02 8.88 -10.22
C ASN A 113 10.58 9.00 -11.66
N ASP A 114 11.46 9.96 -11.92
CA ASP A 114 12.01 10.20 -13.26
C ASP A 114 12.66 8.95 -13.87
N GLU A 115 13.55 8.29 -13.13
CA GLU A 115 14.25 7.08 -13.58
C GLU A 115 13.29 5.90 -13.85
N VAL A 116 12.31 5.70 -12.95
CA VAL A 116 11.30 4.65 -13.09
C VAL A 116 10.36 4.94 -14.27
N ALA A 117 10.01 6.20 -14.51
CA ALA A 117 9.14 6.60 -15.62
C ALA A 117 9.83 6.37 -16.97
N GLU A 118 11.11 6.72 -17.10
CA GLU A 118 11.88 6.43 -18.32
C GLU A 118 11.92 4.94 -18.62
N ALA A 119 12.27 4.12 -17.63
CA ALA A 119 12.33 2.69 -17.80
C ALA A 119 10.98 2.02 -18.11
N MET A 120 9.91 2.50 -17.47
CA MET A 120 8.56 2.02 -17.78
C MET A 120 8.13 2.42 -19.19
N ALA A 121 8.52 3.61 -19.66
CA ALA A 121 8.18 4.07 -21.00
C ALA A 121 8.82 3.18 -22.07
N GLU A 122 10.08 2.78 -21.86
CA GLU A 122 10.79 1.82 -22.71
C GLU A 122 10.15 0.43 -22.64
N ALA A 123 9.94 -0.12 -21.45
CA ALA A 123 9.41 -1.47 -21.27
C ALA A 123 7.97 -1.64 -21.78
N SER A 124 7.15 -0.59 -21.71
CA SER A 124 5.76 -0.61 -22.19
C SER A 124 5.60 -0.21 -23.65
N ASN A 125 6.66 0.33 -24.28
CA ASN A 125 6.61 1.01 -25.58
C ASN A 125 5.45 2.02 -25.68
N ASN A 126 5.15 2.70 -24.56
CA ASN A 126 4.02 3.61 -24.44
C ASN A 126 4.35 4.79 -23.49
N PRO A 127 5.23 5.72 -23.92
CA PRO A 127 5.61 6.87 -23.11
C PRO A 127 4.41 7.71 -22.68
N ARG A 128 3.39 7.84 -23.53
CA ARG A 128 2.17 8.61 -23.22
C ARG A 128 1.45 8.03 -22.00
N PHE A 129 1.32 6.71 -21.88
CA PHE A 129 0.71 6.07 -20.71
C PHE A 129 1.51 6.32 -19.43
N VAL A 130 2.83 6.23 -19.52
CA VAL A 130 3.70 6.34 -18.35
C VAL A 130 3.75 7.76 -17.82
N TYR A 131 3.96 8.75 -18.71
CA TYR A 131 3.96 10.15 -18.29
C TYR A 131 2.56 10.64 -17.89
N ASP A 132 1.46 10.08 -18.44
CA ASP A 132 0.11 10.34 -17.91
C ASP A 132 -0.07 9.78 -16.48
N SER A 133 0.44 8.58 -16.23
CA SER A 133 0.45 7.97 -14.90
C SER A 133 1.31 8.76 -13.92
N TYR A 134 2.46 9.26 -14.37
CA TYR A 134 3.40 10.03 -13.56
C TYR A 134 2.83 11.39 -13.18
N ARG A 135 2.30 12.17 -14.13
CA ARG A 135 1.66 13.46 -13.80
C ARG A 135 0.47 13.29 -12.85
N ARG A 136 -0.30 12.20 -13.00
CA ARG A 136 -1.43 11.91 -12.11
C ARG A 136 -0.94 11.55 -10.72
N PHE A 137 0.14 10.78 -10.60
CA PHE A 137 0.77 10.51 -9.31
C PHE A 137 1.18 11.81 -8.62
N VAL A 138 1.91 12.69 -9.31
CA VAL A 138 2.32 13.99 -8.74
C VAL A 138 1.11 14.78 -8.29
N GLN A 139 0.07 14.87 -9.11
CA GLN A 139 -1.18 15.56 -8.75
C GLN A 139 -1.86 14.94 -7.51
N MET A 140 -2.07 13.62 -7.49
CA MET A 140 -2.70 12.94 -6.35
C MET A 140 -1.85 13.00 -5.09
N PHE A 141 -0.53 12.89 -5.21
CA PHE A 141 0.37 12.93 -4.07
C PHE A 141 0.41 14.33 -3.47
N SER A 142 0.57 15.38 -4.29
CA SER A 142 0.63 16.77 -3.82
C SER A 142 -0.69 17.32 -3.28
N ASP A 143 -1.83 16.76 -3.69
CA ASP A 143 -3.14 17.14 -3.14
C ASP A 143 -3.36 16.54 -1.74
N VAL A 144 -2.75 15.37 -1.47
CA VAL A 144 -3.00 14.56 -0.27
C VAL A 144 -1.90 14.68 0.79
N VAL A 145 -0.65 14.94 0.38
CA VAL A 145 0.57 14.99 1.21
C VAL A 145 1.22 16.35 1.13
#